data_AF-A0A945C8T2-F1
#
_entry.id   AF-A0A945C8T2-F1
#
_cell.length_a   1.000
_cell.length_b   1.000
_cell.length_c   1.000
_cell.angle_alpha   90.00
_cell.angle_beta   90.00
_cell.angle_gamma   90.00
#
_symmetry.space_group_name_H-M   'P 1'
#
loop_
_entity.id
_entity.type
_entity.pdbx_description
1 polymer ?
#
loop_
_entity_poly.entity_id
_entity_poly.type
_entity_poly.pdbx_seq_one_letter_code
_entity_poly.pdbx_strand_id
1 'polypeptide(L)'
;MNKKKKTILEDVTNFYLSSGDYNGKPLHEIEVNNEFIKQIFELVKEELIYVNYGDRHPNPHILAFEPESMNEQLKKISIDGVKQACLYPTSKHLETVINKKDYRGKPFELMLALGEAQLSFKSFDLTVLEQYRNDPRYEYECDDIHGNLYYSEEFRENGELHKKDSVFIQHFSFSYTPNLTKRAVAVFLRYLTDLTPEHQQHWFNKILDDKYFLHPSYAKSSMGSWDFNESIFNAFIEELNQINTMTDLMGKPSLFRKKYSRETRPKDFSFLIRPTLKEFNDFIQTLDKLMSDNLNKAFFKGDISLQREDDLGNRKVKITEKGTISLLEEWLQRVQFQGQDPKVEAIKTFRKVRKLRQKPAHAINENEFNQKYFTQQRKLVIEAYKAIRALRLILANHPRVINYKGVPEWLYKGEISTF
;
A
#
# COMPACT_ATOMS: atom_id res chain seq x y z
N MET A 1 13.08 -45.51 -11.14
CA MET A 1 13.62 -44.44 -12.02
C MET A 1 14.93 -44.91 -12.67
N ASN A 2 15.12 -44.72 -13.99
CA ASN A 2 16.37 -45.05 -14.69
C ASN A 2 17.52 -44.11 -14.24
N LYS A 3 18.78 -44.59 -14.27
CA LYS A 3 19.99 -43.88 -13.86
C LYS A 3 20.09 -42.46 -14.43
N LYS A 4 19.81 -42.28 -15.73
CA LYS A 4 19.87 -40.95 -16.37
C LYS A 4 18.86 -39.95 -15.79
N LYS A 5 17.59 -40.36 -15.61
CA LYS A 5 16.56 -39.54 -14.96
C LYS A 5 16.94 -39.18 -13.52
N LYS A 6 17.52 -40.15 -12.79
CA LYS A 6 18.02 -39.92 -11.42
C LYS A 6 19.09 -38.83 -11.38
N THR A 7 20.06 -38.90 -12.29
CA THR A 7 21.13 -37.89 -12.40
C THR A 7 20.58 -36.49 -12.72
N ILE A 8 19.60 -36.38 -13.62
CA ILE A 8 18.96 -35.09 -13.93
C ILE A 8 18.25 -34.53 -12.69
N LEU A 9 17.46 -35.36 -12.00
CA LEU A 9 16.72 -34.93 -10.81
C LEU A 9 17.67 -34.47 -9.69
N GLU A 10 18.76 -35.21 -9.47
CA GLU A 10 19.81 -34.86 -8.50
C GLU A 10 20.48 -33.53 -8.86
N ASP A 11 20.84 -33.31 -10.14
CA ASP A 11 21.46 -32.06 -10.59
C ASP A 11 20.53 -30.86 -10.41
N VAL A 12 19.25 -30.99 -10.81
CA VAL A 12 18.23 -29.95 -10.64
C VAL A 12 18.02 -29.62 -9.16
N THR A 13 17.93 -30.64 -8.30
CA THR A 13 17.72 -30.47 -6.86
C THR A 13 18.92 -29.83 -6.18
N ASN A 14 20.13 -30.29 -6.51
CA ASN A 14 21.36 -29.73 -5.95
C ASN A 14 21.53 -28.27 -6.35
N PHE A 15 21.34 -27.95 -7.64
CA PHE A 15 21.42 -26.58 -8.13
C PHE A 15 20.43 -25.67 -7.40
N TYR A 16 19.18 -26.10 -7.29
CA TYR A 16 18.13 -25.35 -6.60
C TYR A 16 18.54 -25.01 -5.17
N LEU A 17 18.93 -26.02 -4.37
CA LEU A 17 19.29 -25.85 -2.96
C LEU A 17 20.60 -25.08 -2.75
N SER A 18 21.54 -25.09 -3.71
CA SER A 18 22.83 -24.40 -3.59
C SER A 18 22.87 -22.99 -4.21
N SER A 19 21.81 -22.58 -4.91
CA SER A 19 21.80 -21.33 -5.70
C SER A 19 21.67 -20.03 -4.88
N GLY A 20 21.58 -20.13 -3.55
CA GLY A 20 21.45 -19.00 -2.62
C GLY A 20 20.03 -18.43 -2.52
N ASP A 21 19.27 -18.45 -3.61
CA ASP A 21 17.91 -17.91 -3.69
C ASP A 21 16.97 -18.86 -4.45
N TYR A 22 17.21 -20.17 -4.35
CA TYR A 22 16.30 -21.19 -4.87
C TYR A 22 15.97 -21.00 -6.37
N ASN A 23 16.99 -20.61 -7.15
CA ASN A 23 16.86 -20.36 -8.58
C ASN A 23 16.76 -21.67 -9.38
N GLY A 24 16.05 -21.60 -10.51
CA GLY A 24 15.91 -22.73 -11.41
C GLY A 24 17.18 -23.03 -12.19
N LYS A 25 17.43 -24.32 -12.45
CA LYS A 25 18.56 -24.79 -13.25
C LYS A 25 18.33 -24.45 -14.72
N PRO A 26 19.10 -23.53 -15.32
CA PRO A 26 18.89 -23.17 -16.71
C PRO A 26 19.42 -24.26 -17.66
N LEU A 27 18.77 -24.41 -18.80
CA LEU A 27 19.11 -25.41 -19.82
C LEU A 27 19.81 -24.83 -21.06
N HIS A 28 20.01 -23.52 -21.16
CA HIS A 28 20.54 -22.87 -22.38
C HIS A 28 21.98 -23.31 -22.72
N GLU A 29 22.76 -23.65 -21.69
CA GLU A 29 24.15 -24.13 -21.78
C GLU A 29 24.27 -25.66 -21.83
N ILE A 30 23.17 -26.40 -21.74
CA ILE A 30 23.17 -27.87 -21.71
C ILE A 30 22.93 -28.42 -23.13
N GLU A 31 23.68 -29.46 -23.50
CA GLU A 31 23.44 -30.17 -24.74
C GLU A 31 22.11 -30.95 -24.66
N VAL A 32 21.07 -30.42 -25.30
CA VAL A 32 19.73 -31.02 -25.32
C VAL A 32 19.56 -31.90 -26.55
N ASN A 33 19.36 -33.20 -26.35
CA ASN A 33 18.97 -34.15 -27.39
C ASN A 33 17.56 -34.74 -27.13
N ASN A 34 17.00 -35.46 -28.11
CA ASN A 34 15.65 -36.03 -28.01
C ASN A 34 15.47 -36.98 -26.81
N GLU A 35 16.54 -37.68 -26.42
CA GLU A 35 16.51 -38.57 -25.27
C GLU A 35 16.45 -37.79 -23.95
N PHE A 36 17.16 -36.67 -23.85
CA PHE A 36 17.09 -35.74 -22.73
C PHE A 36 15.69 -35.13 -22.61
N ILE A 37 15.10 -34.66 -23.72
CA ILE A 37 13.72 -34.12 -23.73
C ILE A 37 12.72 -35.16 -23.25
N LYS A 38 12.82 -36.42 -23.71
CA LYS A 38 11.98 -37.52 -23.21
C LYS A 38 12.13 -37.74 -21.70
N GLN A 39 13.34 -37.64 -21.17
CA GLN A 39 13.59 -37.78 -19.74
C GLN A 39 12.96 -36.64 -18.93
N ILE A 40 13.06 -35.39 -19.40
CA ILE A 40 12.37 -34.24 -18.80
C ILE A 40 10.85 -34.43 -18.84
N PHE A 41 10.31 -34.84 -19.98
CA PHE A 41 8.89 -35.12 -20.16
C PHE A 41 8.37 -36.14 -19.14
N GLU A 42 9.09 -37.24 -18.95
CA GLU A 42 8.75 -38.26 -17.96
C GLU A 42 8.91 -37.77 -16.51
N LEU A 43 9.93 -36.95 -16.20
CA LEU A 43 10.10 -36.37 -14.87
C LEU A 43 8.98 -35.39 -14.50
N VAL A 44 8.48 -34.61 -15.46
CA VAL A 44 7.29 -33.75 -15.27
C VAL A 44 6.04 -34.59 -15.07
N LYS A 45 5.88 -35.66 -15.85
CA LYS A 45 4.75 -36.60 -15.72
C LYS A 45 4.75 -37.36 -14.39
N GLU A 46 5.94 -37.64 -13.84
CA GLU A 46 6.12 -38.23 -12.51
C GLU A 46 5.96 -37.20 -11.37
N GLU A 47 5.71 -35.92 -11.70
CA GLU A 47 5.61 -34.78 -10.78
C GLU A 47 6.87 -34.59 -9.93
N LEU A 48 8.05 -34.80 -10.52
CA LEU A 48 9.35 -34.66 -9.83
C LEU A 48 10.05 -33.34 -10.14
N ILE A 49 9.77 -32.75 -11.31
CA ILE A 49 10.26 -31.43 -11.69
C ILE A 49 9.15 -30.57 -12.32
N TYR A 50 9.37 -29.25 -12.30
CA TYR A 50 8.65 -28.26 -13.10
C TYR A 50 9.56 -27.67 -14.18
N VAL A 51 8.93 -27.17 -15.24
CA VAL A 51 9.59 -26.43 -16.32
C VAL A 51 9.05 -25.00 -16.35
N ASN A 52 9.92 -24.01 -16.25
CA ASN A 52 9.58 -22.59 -16.31
C ASN A 52 10.23 -21.92 -17.53
N TYR A 53 9.41 -21.31 -18.38
CA TYR A 53 9.86 -20.64 -19.62
C TYR A 53 10.00 -19.13 -19.49
N GLY A 54 9.65 -18.54 -18.33
CA GLY A 54 9.72 -17.09 -18.14
C GLY A 54 8.66 -16.31 -18.93
N ASP A 55 7.57 -16.98 -19.32
CA ASP A 55 6.46 -16.41 -20.08
C ASP A 55 5.40 -15.74 -19.19
N ARG A 56 5.22 -16.27 -17.97
CA ARG A 56 4.36 -15.65 -16.93
C ARG A 56 5.07 -14.55 -16.15
N HIS A 57 6.39 -14.66 -15.99
CA HIS A 57 7.25 -13.65 -15.41
C HIS A 57 8.55 -13.62 -16.22
N PRO A 58 9.03 -12.44 -16.68
CA PRO A 58 10.07 -12.35 -17.71
C PRO A 58 11.42 -12.98 -17.33
N ASN A 59 11.65 -13.25 -16.05
CA ASN A 59 12.83 -13.96 -15.57
C ASN A 59 12.51 -15.44 -15.26
N PRO A 60 12.96 -16.42 -16.08
CA PRO A 60 12.72 -17.85 -15.86
C PRO A 60 13.53 -18.45 -14.69
N HIS A 61 14.61 -17.78 -14.27
CA HIS A 61 15.45 -18.23 -13.15
C HIS A 61 14.79 -18.07 -11.78
N ILE A 62 13.67 -17.33 -11.73
CA ILE A 62 12.86 -17.13 -10.53
C ILE A 62 11.56 -17.91 -10.71
N LEU A 63 11.21 -18.75 -9.73
CA LEU A 63 9.89 -19.36 -9.66
C LEU A 63 8.91 -18.33 -9.10
N ALA A 64 8.55 -17.35 -9.92
CA ALA A 64 7.77 -16.19 -9.48
C ALA A 64 6.39 -16.59 -8.94
N PHE A 65 5.74 -17.56 -9.59
CA PHE A 65 4.38 -17.99 -9.27
C PHE A 65 4.29 -19.50 -9.14
N GLU A 66 3.16 -19.95 -8.59
CA GLU A 66 2.76 -21.35 -8.61
C GLU A 66 2.93 -21.94 -10.03
N PRO A 67 3.65 -23.08 -10.15
CA PRO A 67 3.84 -23.77 -11.41
C PRO A 67 2.52 -24.04 -12.13
N GLU A 68 2.56 -24.04 -13.46
CA GLU A 68 1.38 -24.40 -14.26
C GLU A 68 1.02 -25.87 -14.10
N SER A 69 -0.19 -26.25 -14.54
CA SER A 69 -0.58 -27.67 -14.51
C SER A 69 0.39 -28.53 -15.33
N MET A 70 0.55 -29.79 -14.92
CA MET A 70 1.35 -30.78 -15.65
C MET A 70 1.02 -30.79 -17.15
N ASN A 71 -0.25 -30.74 -17.53
CA ASN A 71 -0.65 -30.79 -18.94
C ASN A 71 -0.15 -29.58 -19.75
N GLU A 72 -0.21 -28.38 -19.18
CA GLU A 72 0.33 -27.17 -19.85
C GLU A 72 1.85 -27.25 -19.99
N GLN A 73 2.56 -27.75 -18.96
CA GLN A 73 4.00 -27.96 -19.04
C GLN A 73 4.37 -28.98 -20.12
N LEU A 74 3.70 -30.14 -20.17
CA LEU A 74 3.95 -31.15 -21.21
C LEU A 74 3.66 -30.63 -22.62
N LYS A 75 2.64 -29.79 -22.77
CA LYS A 75 2.32 -29.12 -24.03
C LYS A 75 3.45 -28.18 -24.46
N LYS A 76 3.95 -27.32 -23.57
CA LYS A 76 5.08 -26.41 -23.86
C LYS A 76 6.36 -27.17 -24.21
N ILE A 77 6.69 -28.24 -23.49
CA ILE A 77 7.84 -29.10 -23.82
C ILE A 77 7.73 -29.66 -25.24
N SER A 78 6.50 -30.00 -25.67
CA SER A 78 6.26 -30.58 -27.00
C SER A 78 6.34 -29.55 -28.13
N ILE A 79 6.00 -28.30 -27.86
CA ILE A 79 5.96 -27.21 -28.87
C ILE A 79 7.28 -26.45 -28.91
N ASP A 80 7.76 -26.01 -27.75
CA ASP A 80 8.87 -25.07 -27.61
C ASP A 80 10.21 -25.76 -27.29
N GLY A 81 10.19 -27.07 -27.02
CA GLY A 81 11.34 -27.80 -26.49
C GLY A 81 11.69 -27.34 -25.06
N VAL A 82 12.91 -27.57 -24.60
CA VAL A 82 13.33 -27.25 -23.21
C VAL A 82 14.51 -26.28 -23.12
N LYS A 83 15.11 -25.89 -24.24
CA LYS A 83 16.41 -25.18 -24.26
C LYS A 83 16.35 -23.80 -23.61
N GLN A 84 15.22 -23.10 -23.68
CA GLN A 84 15.03 -21.79 -23.08
C GLN A 84 14.42 -21.86 -21.67
N ALA A 85 14.21 -23.05 -21.13
CA ALA A 85 13.56 -23.23 -19.85
C ALA A 85 14.56 -23.35 -18.69
N CYS A 86 14.06 -23.06 -17.49
CA CYS A 86 14.67 -23.43 -16.23
C CYS A 86 13.90 -24.60 -15.60
N LEU A 87 14.65 -25.54 -15.01
CA LEU A 87 14.09 -26.68 -14.28
C LEU A 87 14.07 -26.40 -12.79
N TYR A 88 12.98 -26.82 -12.13
CA TYR A 88 12.83 -26.77 -10.68
C TYR A 88 12.44 -28.14 -10.15
N PRO A 89 12.90 -28.56 -8.97
CA PRO A 89 12.32 -29.70 -8.28
C PRO A 89 10.89 -29.36 -7.80
N THR A 90 9.99 -30.33 -7.77
CA THR A 90 8.63 -30.12 -7.23
C THR A 90 8.62 -30.14 -5.70
N SER A 91 7.63 -29.50 -5.09
CA SER A 91 7.39 -29.60 -3.64
C SER A 91 7.25 -31.06 -3.17
N LYS A 92 6.56 -31.89 -3.97
CA LYS A 92 6.43 -33.33 -3.73
C LYS A 92 7.77 -34.03 -3.63
N HIS A 93 8.72 -33.70 -4.51
CA HIS A 93 10.07 -34.24 -4.43
C HIS A 93 10.84 -33.66 -3.24
N LEU A 94 10.79 -32.34 -3.05
CA LEU A 94 11.51 -31.61 -2.01
C LEU A 94 11.15 -32.09 -0.60
N GLU A 95 9.88 -32.41 -0.33
CA GLU A 95 9.43 -32.98 0.94
C GLU A 95 10.14 -34.30 1.31
N THR A 96 10.63 -35.05 0.33
CA THR A 96 11.31 -36.34 0.55
C THR A 96 12.82 -36.20 0.79
N VAL A 97 13.42 -35.09 0.36
CA VAL A 97 14.88 -34.88 0.41
C VAL A 97 15.30 -33.83 1.44
N ILE A 98 14.40 -32.93 1.81
CA ILE A 98 14.69 -31.85 2.76
C ILE A 98 14.56 -32.33 4.20
N ASN A 99 15.64 -32.17 4.94
CA ASN A 99 15.62 -32.29 6.39
C ASN A 99 15.17 -30.96 7.02
N LYS A 100 13.90 -30.92 7.46
CA LYS A 100 13.29 -29.72 8.09
C LYS A 100 14.06 -29.18 9.31
N LYS A 101 14.91 -30.00 9.95
CA LYS A 101 15.72 -29.57 11.10
C LYS A 101 16.79 -28.54 10.72
N ASP A 102 17.24 -28.54 9.47
CA ASP A 102 18.30 -27.64 8.99
C ASP A 102 17.80 -26.18 8.87
N TYR A 103 16.47 -26.01 8.82
CA TYR A 103 15.78 -24.73 8.72
C TYR A 103 15.13 -24.30 10.04
N ARG A 104 15.59 -24.84 11.17
CA ARG A 104 15.01 -24.52 12.48
C ARG A 104 15.09 -23.02 12.76
N GLY A 105 13.95 -22.42 13.05
CA GLY A 105 13.84 -20.98 13.31
C GLY A 105 13.84 -20.11 12.06
N LYS A 106 13.82 -20.71 10.87
CA LYS A 106 13.76 -20.02 9.58
C LYS A 106 12.54 -20.47 8.75
N PRO A 107 11.32 -20.17 9.22
CA PRO A 107 10.10 -20.69 8.60
C PRO A 107 9.92 -20.29 7.13
N PHE A 108 10.35 -19.09 6.73
CA PHE A 108 10.20 -18.62 5.35
C PHE A 108 11.27 -19.24 4.44
N GLU A 109 12.50 -19.41 4.94
CA GLU A 109 13.54 -20.13 4.22
C GLU A 109 13.14 -21.59 3.98
N LEU A 110 12.47 -22.23 4.96
CA LEU A 110 11.90 -23.57 4.79
C LEU A 110 10.81 -23.61 3.73
N MET A 111 9.94 -22.59 3.64
CA MET A 111 8.90 -22.51 2.61
C MET A 111 9.50 -22.46 1.21
N LEU A 112 10.51 -21.59 0.98
CA LEU A 112 11.24 -21.59 -0.29
C LEU A 112 11.94 -22.91 -0.51
N ALA A 113 12.64 -23.46 0.47
CA ALA A 113 13.31 -24.75 0.30
C ALA A 113 12.35 -25.85 -0.15
N LEU A 114 11.11 -25.85 0.35
CA LEU A 114 10.05 -26.79 -0.04
C LEU A 114 9.36 -26.46 -1.38
N GLY A 115 9.86 -25.50 -2.14
CA GLY A 115 9.38 -25.22 -3.50
C GLY A 115 8.29 -24.16 -3.60
N GLU A 116 8.01 -23.40 -2.54
CA GLU A 116 7.03 -22.32 -2.60
C GLU A 116 7.52 -21.20 -3.53
N ALA A 117 6.61 -20.59 -4.30
CA ALA A 117 6.95 -19.55 -5.27
C ALA A 117 7.54 -18.29 -4.60
N GLN A 118 8.56 -17.70 -5.21
CA GLN A 118 9.30 -16.56 -4.65
C GLN A 118 8.46 -15.27 -4.52
N LEU A 119 7.51 -15.04 -5.44
CA LEU A 119 6.55 -13.93 -5.36
C LEU A 119 5.19 -14.37 -4.80
N SER A 120 5.13 -15.51 -4.10
CA SER A 120 4.03 -15.75 -3.17
C SER A 120 4.13 -14.73 -2.04
N PHE A 121 3.02 -14.07 -1.68
CA PHE A 121 3.00 -13.13 -0.57
C PHE A 121 2.34 -13.76 0.65
N LYS A 122 2.79 -13.37 1.84
CA LYS A 122 2.11 -13.65 3.10
C LYS A 122 1.47 -12.37 3.62
N SER A 123 0.31 -12.52 4.25
CA SER A 123 -0.42 -11.42 4.86
C SER A 123 -0.19 -11.44 6.36
N PHE A 124 0.16 -10.30 6.93
CA PHE A 124 0.55 -10.17 8.33
C PHE A 124 -0.31 -9.15 9.05
N ASP A 125 -0.52 -9.39 10.33
CA ASP A 125 -1.10 -8.41 11.23
C ASP A 125 -0.24 -7.13 11.22
N LEU A 126 -0.90 -5.96 11.08
CA LEU A 126 -0.23 -4.65 10.98
C LEU A 126 0.71 -4.35 12.16
N THR A 127 0.47 -4.97 13.32
CA THR A 127 1.33 -4.81 14.52
C THR A 127 2.77 -5.29 14.29
N VAL A 128 3.03 -6.11 13.26
CA VAL A 128 4.38 -6.56 12.89
C VAL A 128 5.32 -5.39 12.56
N LEU A 129 4.78 -4.26 12.09
CA LEU A 129 5.55 -3.08 11.73
C LEU A 129 5.89 -2.16 12.92
N GLU A 130 5.26 -2.38 14.07
CA GLU A 130 5.31 -1.42 15.18
C GLU A 130 6.68 -1.28 15.81
N GLN A 131 7.37 -2.40 16.00
CA GLN A 131 8.71 -2.38 16.58
C GLN A 131 9.67 -1.56 15.73
N TYR A 132 9.48 -1.60 14.42
CA TYR A 132 10.33 -0.88 13.47
C TYR A 132 9.95 0.59 13.37
N ARG A 133 8.66 0.91 13.30
CA ARG A 133 8.19 2.30 13.20
C ARG A 133 8.52 3.13 14.45
N ASN A 134 8.53 2.50 15.63
CA ASN A 134 8.69 3.20 16.91
C ASN A 134 10.13 3.20 17.43
N ASP A 135 11.03 2.44 16.82
CA ASP A 135 12.42 2.38 17.21
C ASP A 135 13.28 3.17 16.21
N PRO A 136 13.97 4.24 16.65
CA PRO A 136 14.72 5.12 15.76
C PRO A 136 15.92 4.46 15.08
N ARG A 137 16.30 3.25 15.50
CA ARG A 137 17.37 2.48 14.85
C ARG A 137 16.95 1.90 13.50
N TYR A 138 15.65 1.85 13.23
CA TYR A 138 15.13 1.39 11.95
C TYR A 138 14.64 2.58 11.12
N GLU A 139 14.90 2.49 9.82
CA GLU A 139 14.34 3.40 8.84
C GLU A 139 13.11 2.72 8.22
N TYR A 140 11.99 3.42 8.36
CA TYR A 140 10.68 2.98 7.91
C TYR A 140 10.08 4.05 7.00
N GLU A 141 9.92 3.72 5.72
CA GLU A 141 9.23 4.56 4.76
C GLU A 141 7.99 3.85 4.22
N CYS A 142 6.89 4.59 4.09
CA CYS A 142 5.67 4.06 3.52
C CYS A 142 4.83 5.20 2.91
N ASP A 143 4.41 5.02 1.66
CA ASP A 143 3.57 5.96 0.91
C ASP A 143 2.07 5.58 0.91
N ASP A 144 1.68 4.70 1.85
CA ASP A 144 0.38 4.03 1.97
C ASP A 144 0.12 2.89 0.97
N ILE A 145 0.97 2.73 -0.07
CA ILE A 145 0.88 1.66 -1.08
C ILE A 145 2.09 0.73 -0.98
N HIS A 146 3.28 1.30 -0.99
CA HIS A 146 4.59 0.68 -0.90
C HIS A 146 5.22 1.06 0.44
N GLY A 147 6.10 0.20 0.91
CA GLY A 147 7.02 0.55 1.98
C GLY A 147 8.31 -0.23 1.90
N ASN A 148 9.30 0.28 2.61
CA ASN A 148 10.60 -0.34 2.77
C ASN A 148 10.97 -0.31 4.26
N LEU A 149 11.83 -1.24 4.66
CA LEU A 149 12.28 -1.35 6.04
C LEU A 149 13.72 -1.82 6.08
N TYR A 150 14.57 -1.04 6.72
CA TYR A 150 15.97 -1.34 6.87
C TYR A 150 16.49 -0.90 8.25
N TYR A 151 17.56 -1.55 8.70
CA TYR A 151 18.32 -1.08 9.86
C TYR A 151 19.16 0.13 9.45
N SER A 152 19.13 1.20 10.24
CA SER A 152 19.82 2.44 9.90
C SER A 152 21.33 2.28 10.03
N GLU A 153 22.05 2.78 9.02
CA GLU A 153 23.50 2.71 8.96
C GLU A 153 24.18 3.51 10.09
N GLU A 154 23.51 4.54 10.62
CA GLU A 154 24.02 5.40 11.69
C GLU A 154 24.20 4.67 13.04
N PHE A 155 23.45 3.58 13.26
CA PHE A 155 23.47 2.82 14.50
C PHE A 155 24.29 1.53 14.41
N ARG A 156 25.20 1.43 13.44
CA ARG A 156 26.14 0.33 13.30
C ARG A 156 27.36 0.58 14.20
N GLU A 157 27.61 -0.29 15.15
CA GLU A 157 28.81 -0.21 15.99
C GLU A 157 30.05 -0.60 15.17
N ASN A 158 31.03 0.29 15.04
CA ASN A 158 32.28 0.08 14.28
C ASN A 158 32.07 -0.35 12.80
N GLY A 159 30.93 0.00 12.19
CA GLY A 159 30.57 -0.43 10.83
C GLY A 159 30.05 -1.88 10.74
N GLU A 160 30.08 -2.63 11.84
CA GLU A 160 29.55 -3.98 11.93
C GLU A 160 28.12 -3.95 12.45
N LEU A 161 27.26 -4.74 11.80
CA LEU A 161 25.84 -4.82 12.13
C LEU A 161 25.65 -6.02 13.07
N HIS A 162 25.06 -5.80 14.24
CA HIS A 162 24.72 -6.92 15.13
C HIS A 162 23.75 -7.84 14.37
N LYS A 163 24.21 -9.05 14.00
CA LYS A 163 23.50 -9.92 13.06
C LYS A 163 22.04 -10.19 13.42
N LYS A 164 21.66 -10.09 14.69
CA LYS A 164 20.29 -10.29 15.18
C LYS A 164 19.34 -9.13 14.86
N ASP A 165 19.85 -7.90 14.84
CA ASP A 165 19.06 -6.68 14.61
C ASP A 165 18.97 -6.32 13.12
N SER A 166 19.68 -7.08 12.27
CA SER A 166 19.66 -6.93 10.82
C SER A 166 18.27 -7.20 10.27
N VAL A 167 17.67 -6.17 9.69
CA VAL A 167 16.46 -6.29 8.89
C VAL A 167 16.69 -5.61 7.57
N PHE A 168 16.32 -6.34 6.51
CA PHE A 168 16.22 -5.81 5.18
C PHE A 168 14.95 -6.37 4.53
N ILE A 169 13.90 -5.56 4.50
CA ILE A 169 12.74 -5.81 3.65
C ILE A 169 12.78 -4.77 2.56
N GLN A 170 13.27 -5.20 1.39
CA GLN A 170 13.45 -4.33 0.24
C GLN A 170 12.14 -3.62 -0.11
N HIS A 171 11.05 -4.40 -0.19
CA HIS A 171 9.72 -3.89 -0.47
C HIS A 171 8.67 -4.69 0.31
N PHE A 172 7.72 -3.97 0.92
CA PHE A 172 6.44 -4.50 1.34
C PHE A 172 5.30 -3.64 0.78
N SER A 173 4.10 -4.18 0.86
CA SER A 173 2.87 -3.44 0.55
C SER A 173 1.79 -3.85 1.54
N PHE A 174 0.54 -3.60 1.18
CA PHE A 174 -0.62 -3.99 1.95
C PHE A 174 -1.46 -4.99 1.18
N SER A 175 -2.25 -5.77 1.92
CA SER A 175 -3.25 -6.65 1.37
C SER A 175 -4.57 -6.47 2.09
N TYR A 176 -5.65 -6.83 1.42
CA TYR A 176 -7.00 -6.56 1.88
C TYR A 176 -7.88 -7.78 1.71
N THR A 177 -8.86 -7.94 2.61
CA THR A 177 -9.93 -8.91 2.37
C THR A 177 -10.76 -8.48 1.15
N PRO A 178 -11.41 -9.40 0.41
CA PRO A 178 -12.19 -9.07 -0.78
C PRO A 178 -13.26 -7.97 -0.58
N ASN A 179 -13.78 -7.84 0.64
CA ASN A 179 -14.77 -6.82 1.03
C ASN A 179 -14.15 -5.53 1.60
N LEU A 180 -12.83 -5.38 1.58
CA LEU A 180 -12.08 -4.22 2.10
C LEU A 180 -12.37 -3.90 3.57
N THR A 181 -12.65 -4.92 4.40
CA THR A 181 -12.94 -4.74 5.83
C THR A 181 -11.71 -4.91 6.71
N LYS A 182 -10.71 -5.67 6.26
CA LYS A 182 -9.42 -5.82 6.96
C LYS A 182 -8.28 -5.39 6.05
N ARG A 183 -7.27 -4.80 6.66
CA ARG A 183 -5.98 -4.44 6.06
C ARG A 183 -4.88 -5.19 6.77
N ALA A 184 -3.94 -5.72 6.00
CA ALA A 184 -2.79 -6.47 6.46
C ALA A 184 -1.54 -5.98 5.74
N VAL A 185 -0.36 -6.26 6.30
CA VAL A 185 0.92 -6.06 5.60
C VAL A 185 1.12 -7.24 4.67
N ALA A 186 1.62 -6.99 3.48
CA ALA A 186 1.95 -8.04 2.51
C ALA A 186 3.43 -7.96 2.15
N VAL A 187 4.12 -9.09 2.27
CA VAL A 187 5.53 -9.22 1.90
C VAL A 187 5.69 -10.48 1.06
N PHE A 188 6.44 -10.38 -0.04
CA PHE A 188 6.81 -11.55 -0.82
C PHE A 188 7.78 -12.45 -0.06
N LEU A 189 7.64 -13.75 -0.29
CA LEU A 189 8.42 -14.78 0.39
C LEU A 189 9.92 -14.58 0.22
N ARG A 190 10.36 -14.20 -0.98
CA ARG A 190 11.77 -13.87 -1.28
C ARG A 190 12.36 -12.81 -0.34
N TYR A 191 11.58 -11.80 0.05
CA TYR A 191 12.08 -10.76 0.97
C TYR A 191 12.04 -11.21 2.43
N LEU A 192 11.13 -12.13 2.77
CA LEU A 192 11.05 -12.69 4.12
C LEU A 192 12.21 -13.65 4.43
N THR A 193 12.80 -14.26 3.42
CA THR A 193 13.96 -15.17 3.60
C THR A 193 15.26 -14.45 3.91
N ASP A 194 15.37 -13.18 3.51
CA ASP A 194 16.54 -12.33 3.83
C ASP A 194 16.57 -11.89 5.30
N LEU A 195 15.47 -12.09 6.04
CA LEU A 195 15.40 -11.82 7.46
C LEU A 195 16.22 -12.81 8.29
N THR A 196 16.72 -12.32 9.41
CA THR A 196 17.37 -13.15 10.44
C THR A 196 16.39 -14.19 10.99
N PRO A 197 16.87 -15.33 11.55
CA PRO A 197 15.99 -16.33 12.15
C PRO A 197 15.03 -15.74 13.21
N GLU A 198 15.50 -14.77 14.00
CA GLU A 198 14.70 -14.06 14.99
C GLU A 198 13.57 -13.25 14.35
N HIS A 199 13.88 -12.49 13.30
CA HIS A 199 12.87 -11.71 12.57
C HIS A 199 11.91 -12.61 11.78
N GLN A 200 12.39 -13.70 11.15
CA GLN A 200 11.51 -14.66 10.51
C GLN A 200 10.49 -15.23 11.50
N GLN A 201 10.91 -15.60 12.72
CA GLN A 201 9.97 -16.07 13.75
C GLN A 201 8.99 -14.99 14.20
N HIS A 202 9.46 -13.76 14.38
CA HIS A 202 8.59 -12.64 14.72
C HIS A 202 7.48 -12.44 13.68
N TRP A 203 7.86 -12.38 12.39
CA TRP A 203 6.92 -12.22 11.28
C TRP A 203 6.01 -13.44 11.14
N PHE A 204 6.54 -14.66 11.28
CA PHE A 204 5.77 -15.90 11.17
C PHE A 204 4.63 -15.96 12.19
N ASN A 205 4.86 -15.51 13.42
CA ASN A 205 3.84 -15.44 14.46
C ASN A 205 2.74 -14.39 14.21
N LYS A 206 2.90 -13.57 13.16
CA LYS A 206 1.95 -12.51 12.77
C LYS A 206 1.21 -12.84 11.47
N ILE A 207 1.40 -14.02 10.89
CA ILE A 207 0.68 -14.45 9.68
C ILE A 207 -0.82 -14.49 9.96
N LEU A 208 -1.61 -14.04 8.98
CA LEU A 208 -3.06 -14.07 8.99
C LEU A 208 -3.58 -15.15 8.02
N ASP A 209 -4.57 -15.91 8.46
CA ASP A 209 -5.12 -17.04 7.71
C ASP A 209 -6.32 -16.68 6.82
N ASP A 210 -6.83 -15.43 6.88
CA ASP A 210 -7.94 -15.02 6.01
C ASP A 210 -7.51 -14.94 4.53
N LYS A 211 -8.49 -14.94 3.63
CA LYS A 211 -8.23 -14.67 2.21
C LYS A 211 -7.96 -13.19 2.01
N TYR A 212 -6.74 -12.87 1.61
CA TYR A 212 -6.30 -11.53 1.24
C TYR A 212 -5.93 -11.46 -0.25
N PHE A 213 -6.10 -10.29 -0.84
CA PHE A 213 -5.53 -9.96 -2.14
C PHE A 213 -4.52 -8.81 -2.00
N LEU A 214 -3.45 -8.86 -2.78
CA LEU A 214 -2.38 -7.87 -2.77
C LEU A 214 -2.85 -6.53 -3.32
N HIS A 215 -2.32 -5.42 -2.81
CA HIS A 215 -2.62 -4.09 -3.38
C HIS A 215 -2.33 -4.10 -4.89
N PRO A 216 -3.29 -3.71 -5.77
CA PRO A 216 -3.15 -3.86 -7.21
C PRO A 216 -1.93 -3.14 -7.80
N SER A 217 -1.60 -1.97 -7.26
CA SER A 217 -0.42 -1.21 -7.69
C SER A 217 0.88 -1.93 -7.44
N TYR A 218 0.99 -2.51 -6.25
CA TYR A 218 2.17 -3.27 -5.90
C TYR A 218 2.25 -4.52 -6.76
N ALA A 219 1.16 -5.28 -6.89
CA ALA A 219 1.11 -6.47 -7.75
C ALA A 219 1.54 -6.18 -9.21
N LYS A 220 1.12 -5.04 -9.77
CA LYS A 220 1.54 -4.60 -11.12
C LYS A 220 3.02 -4.19 -11.16
N SER A 221 3.48 -3.42 -10.17
CA SER A 221 4.88 -2.99 -10.08
C SER A 221 5.85 -4.17 -9.97
N SER A 222 5.48 -5.20 -9.21
CA SER A 222 6.23 -6.45 -9.09
C SER A 222 6.29 -7.25 -10.39
N MET A 223 5.40 -6.95 -11.34
CA MET A 223 5.39 -7.49 -12.70
C MET A 223 6.09 -6.60 -13.73
N GLY A 224 6.84 -5.59 -13.29
CA GLY A 224 7.55 -4.67 -14.17
C GLY A 224 6.65 -3.63 -14.84
N SER A 225 5.40 -3.48 -14.40
CA SER A 225 4.52 -2.41 -14.88
C SER A 225 4.73 -1.14 -14.08
N TRP A 226 4.80 0.00 -14.77
CA TRP A 226 4.72 1.30 -14.11
C TRP A 226 3.30 1.49 -13.58
N ASP A 227 3.13 1.71 -12.27
CA ASP A 227 1.87 2.19 -11.71
C ASP A 227 2.03 3.64 -11.24
N PHE A 228 1.09 4.48 -11.69
CA PHE A 228 1.01 5.90 -11.37
C PHE A 228 -0.12 6.20 -10.36
N ASN A 229 -0.77 5.17 -9.82
CA ASN A 229 -1.77 5.34 -8.78
C ASN A 229 -1.15 5.99 -7.54
N GLU A 230 -1.77 7.08 -7.12
CA GLU A 230 -1.32 7.85 -5.97
C GLU A 230 -2.20 7.56 -4.74
N SER A 231 -1.64 7.64 -3.54
CA SER A 231 -2.41 7.52 -2.29
C SER A 231 -3.50 8.60 -2.20
N ILE A 232 -4.69 8.24 -1.72
CA ILE A 232 -5.79 9.21 -1.51
C ILE A 232 -5.39 10.36 -0.58
N PHE A 233 -4.45 10.14 0.34
CA PHE A 233 -3.94 11.18 1.23
C PHE A 233 -3.09 12.19 0.47
N ASN A 234 -2.25 11.74 -0.47
CA ASN A 234 -1.48 12.63 -1.34
C ASN A 234 -2.39 13.36 -2.33
N ALA A 235 -3.38 12.66 -2.90
CA ALA A 235 -4.42 13.28 -3.72
C ALA A 235 -5.20 14.37 -2.96
N PHE A 236 -5.53 14.12 -1.69
CA PHE A 236 -6.20 15.09 -0.84
C PHE A 236 -5.36 16.35 -0.61
N ILE A 237 -4.07 16.19 -0.29
CA ILE A 237 -3.16 17.33 -0.11
C ILE A 237 -3.00 18.11 -1.41
N GLU A 238 -2.87 17.42 -2.54
CA GLU A 238 -2.74 18.07 -3.85
C GLU A 238 -4.01 18.87 -4.18
N GLU A 239 -5.21 18.34 -3.92
CA GLU A 239 -6.46 19.10 -4.09
C GLU A 239 -6.47 20.40 -3.26
N LEU A 240 -5.98 20.40 -2.02
CA LEU A 240 -5.84 21.62 -1.20
C LEU A 240 -4.91 22.65 -1.85
N ASN A 241 -3.75 22.19 -2.35
CA ASN A 241 -2.77 23.05 -3.01
C ASN A 241 -3.33 23.66 -4.29
N GLN A 242 -4.01 22.85 -5.10
CA GLN A 242 -4.66 23.26 -6.34
C GLN A 242 -5.75 24.31 -6.07
N ILE A 243 -6.57 24.13 -5.03
CA ILE A 243 -7.55 25.14 -4.61
C ILE A 243 -6.86 26.46 -4.28
N ASN A 244 -5.78 26.43 -3.51
CA ASN A 244 -5.05 27.66 -3.16
C ASN A 244 -4.48 28.36 -4.41
N THR A 245 -3.90 27.61 -5.34
CA THR A 245 -3.44 28.16 -6.63
C THR A 245 -4.58 28.80 -7.41
N MET A 246 -5.76 28.16 -7.44
CA MET A 246 -6.95 28.73 -8.10
C MET A 246 -7.44 30.02 -7.42
N THR A 247 -7.41 30.09 -6.08
CA THR A 247 -7.78 31.32 -5.36
C THR A 247 -6.80 32.47 -5.61
N ASP A 248 -5.51 32.15 -5.77
CA ASP A 248 -4.49 33.14 -6.10
C ASP A 248 -4.75 33.72 -7.51
N LEU A 249 -5.12 32.87 -8.49
CA LEU A 249 -5.54 33.31 -9.83
C LEU A 249 -6.82 34.16 -9.84
N MET A 250 -7.71 33.94 -8.86
CA MET A 250 -8.89 34.78 -8.67
C MET A 250 -8.54 36.17 -8.10
N GLY A 251 -7.31 36.36 -7.60
CA GLY A 251 -6.89 37.57 -6.87
C GLY A 251 -7.42 37.62 -5.44
N LYS A 252 -7.65 36.45 -4.81
CA LYS A 252 -8.14 36.34 -3.44
C LYS A 252 -7.08 35.75 -2.52
N PRO A 253 -7.14 36.03 -1.20
CA PRO A 253 -6.35 35.30 -0.22
C PRO A 253 -6.58 33.79 -0.34
N SER A 254 -5.58 32.96 -0.08
CA SER A 254 -5.72 31.50 -0.20
C SER A 254 -6.86 30.96 0.68
N LEU A 255 -7.69 30.05 0.15
CA LEU A 255 -8.81 29.45 0.91
C LEU A 255 -8.34 28.66 2.13
N PHE A 256 -7.22 27.95 1.99
CA PHE A 256 -6.56 27.22 3.06
C PHE A 256 -5.28 27.94 3.48
N ARG A 257 -5.09 28.15 4.79
CA ARG A 257 -3.98 28.93 5.35
C ARG A 257 -2.62 28.26 5.13
N LYS A 258 -2.54 26.95 5.33
CA LYS A 258 -1.32 26.15 5.21
C LYS A 258 -1.38 25.28 3.97
N LYS A 259 -0.30 25.32 3.19
CA LYS A 259 0.02 24.34 2.13
C LYS A 259 0.80 23.18 2.74
N TYR A 260 0.67 22.01 2.14
CA TYR A 260 1.40 20.81 2.55
C TYR A 260 1.97 20.16 1.29
N SER A 261 3.06 19.41 1.46
CA SER A 261 3.71 18.59 0.44
C SER A 261 3.74 17.14 0.91
N ARG A 262 4.29 16.23 0.10
CA ARG A 262 4.46 14.83 0.50
C ARG A 262 5.32 14.71 1.77
N GLU A 263 6.34 15.55 1.88
CA GLU A 263 7.33 15.57 2.96
C GLU A 263 6.81 16.26 4.23
N THR A 264 5.92 17.25 4.06
CA THR A 264 5.37 18.04 5.18
C THR A 264 3.98 17.58 5.61
N ARG A 265 3.42 16.55 4.96
CA ARG A 265 2.16 15.91 5.31
C ARG A 265 2.22 15.40 6.76
N PRO A 266 1.23 15.69 7.62
CA PRO A 266 1.21 15.17 8.98
C PRO A 266 1.27 13.64 9.00
N LYS A 267 2.10 13.05 9.88
CA LYS A 267 2.30 11.59 9.96
C LYS A 267 1.00 10.83 10.22
N ASP A 268 0.12 11.39 11.03
CA ASP A 268 -1.19 10.80 11.39
C ASP A 268 -2.24 10.95 10.27
N PHE A 269 -1.89 11.58 9.13
CA PHE A 269 -2.71 11.65 7.92
C PHE A 269 -2.30 10.56 6.92
N SER A 270 -2.39 9.32 7.39
CA SER A 270 -2.11 8.08 6.66
C SER A 270 -3.10 7.00 7.10
N PHE A 271 -3.12 5.85 6.43
CA PHE A 271 -3.97 4.75 6.88
C PHE A 271 -3.49 4.21 8.25
N LEU A 272 -4.44 3.84 9.11
CA LEU A 272 -4.12 3.33 10.46
C LEU A 272 -3.19 2.12 10.38
N ILE A 273 -2.17 2.12 11.24
CA ILE A 273 -1.31 0.94 11.48
C ILE A 273 -1.92 0.12 12.62
N ARG A 274 -2.50 0.77 13.62
CA ARG A 274 -3.35 0.12 14.61
C ARG A 274 -4.78 0.59 14.42
N PRO A 275 -5.71 -0.27 13.99
CA PRO A 275 -7.13 0.05 14.02
C PRO A 275 -7.62 0.10 15.48
N THR A 276 -7.23 1.15 16.19
CA THR A 276 -7.61 1.46 17.57
C THR A 276 -8.40 2.74 17.62
N LEU A 277 -9.21 2.90 18.67
CA LEU A 277 -9.97 4.13 18.87
C LEU A 277 -9.05 5.35 18.96
N LYS A 278 -7.89 5.22 19.62
CA LYS A 278 -6.93 6.32 19.75
C LYS A 278 -6.41 6.77 18.38
N GLU A 279 -5.84 5.87 17.56
CA GLU A 279 -5.30 6.27 16.26
C GLU A 279 -6.39 6.82 15.33
N PHE A 280 -7.60 6.26 15.39
CA PHE A 280 -8.73 6.78 14.63
C PHE A 280 -9.11 8.21 15.04
N ASN A 281 -9.09 8.52 16.33
CA ASN A 281 -9.35 9.87 16.83
C ASN A 281 -8.22 10.85 16.48
N ASP A 282 -6.97 10.41 16.53
CA ASP A 282 -5.79 11.20 16.12
C ASP A 282 -5.87 11.54 14.61
N PHE A 283 -6.27 10.58 13.79
CA PHE A 283 -6.58 10.79 12.37
C PHE A 283 -7.70 11.81 12.17
N ILE A 284 -8.84 11.66 12.87
CA ILE A 284 -9.98 12.60 12.76
C ILE A 284 -9.55 14.02 13.16
N GLN A 285 -8.77 14.15 14.23
CA GLN A 285 -8.27 15.45 14.69
C GLN A 285 -7.41 16.11 13.60
N THR A 286 -6.53 15.33 12.97
CA THR A 286 -5.66 15.78 11.89
C THR A 286 -6.47 16.15 10.64
N LEU A 287 -7.45 15.33 10.25
CA LEU A 287 -8.34 15.61 9.13
C LEU A 287 -9.12 16.92 9.33
N ASP A 288 -9.70 17.16 10.51
CA ASP A 288 -10.41 18.42 10.78
C ASP A 288 -9.45 19.63 10.79
N LYS A 289 -8.19 19.44 11.24
CA LYS A 289 -7.16 20.46 11.18
C LYS A 289 -6.82 20.83 9.74
N LEU A 290 -6.70 19.84 8.84
CA LEU A 290 -6.42 20.04 7.41
C LEU A 290 -7.60 20.66 6.66
N MET A 291 -8.83 20.35 7.09
CA MET A 291 -10.07 20.86 6.48
C MET A 291 -10.52 22.17 7.14
N SER A 292 -11.23 22.06 8.26
CA SER A 292 -12.05 23.12 8.84
C SER A 292 -11.22 24.17 9.58
N ASP A 293 -10.16 23.77 10.29
CA ASP A 293 -9.27 24.71 11.00
C ASP A 293 -8.29 25.39 10.04
N ASN A 294 -8.02 24.77 8.88
CA ASN A 294 -7.17 25.34 7.85
C ASN A 294 -7.88 26.41 7.01
N LEU A 295 -9.21 26.52 7.06
CA LEU A 295 -9.95 27.55 6.32
C LEU A 295 -9.52 28.97 6.74
N ASN A 296 -9.26 29.80 5.74
CA ASN A 296 -8.82 31.17 5.92
C ASN A 296 -10.01 32.14 5.92
N LYS A 297 -10.32 32.76 7.07
CA LYS A 297 -11.38 33.77 7.19
C LYS A 297 -11.18 34.95 6.23
N ALA A 298 -9.94 35.31 5.90
CA ALA A 298 -9.64 36.45 5.02
C ALA A 298 -10.13 36.24 3.59
N PHE A 299 -10.23 34.99 3.11
CA PHE A 299 -10.76 34.68 1.78
C PHE A 299 -12.19 35.19 1.57
N PHE A 300 -13.00 35.16 2.64
CA PHE A 300 -14.42 35.54 2.60
C PHE A 300 -14.66 37.05 2.73
N LYS A 301 -13.62 37.82 3.07
CA LYS A 301 -13.74 39.26 3.31
C LYS A 301 -14.12 39.98 2.01
N GLY A 302 -15.13 40.84 2.09
CA GLY A 302 -15.66 41.59 0.95
C GLY A 302 -16.78 40.86 0.19
N ASP A 303 -16.87 39.53 0.30
CA ASP A 303 -18.00 38.79 -0.26
C ASP A 303 -19.15 38.69 0.75
N ILE A 304 -18.87 38.23 1.98
CA ILE A 304 -19.87 37.94 3.00
C ILE A 304 -19.50 38.60 4.34
N SER A 305 -20.48 38.79 5.23
CA SER A 305 -20.22 39.30 6.58
C SER A 305 -19.55 38.23 7.43
N LEU A 306 -18.42 38.57 8.07
CA LEU A 306 -17.68 37.68 8.97
C LEU A 306 -18.31 37.55 10.36
N GLN A 307 -19.25 38.44 10.69
CA GLN A 307 -19.90 38.52 11.99
C GLN A 307 -21.41 38.27 11.83
N ARG A 308 -22.01 37.75 12.89
CA ARG A 308 -23.46 37.62 13.05
C ARG A 308 -23.89 38.54 14.18
N GLU A 309 -24.95 39.28 13.93
CA GLU A 309 -25.63 40.09 14.93
C GLU A 309 -26.83 39.32 15.43
N ASP A 310 -26.85 39.02 16.74
CA ASP A 310 -28.00 38.45 17.41
C ASP A 310 -28.65 39.54 18.28
N ASP A 311 -29.93 39.83 18.03
CA ASP A 311 -30.72 40.75 18.84
C ASP A 311 -31.14 40.06 20.14
N LEU A 312 -30.67 40.60 21.28
CA LEU A 312 -30.99 40.07 22.61
C LEU A 312 -32.20 40.77 23.25
N GLY A 313 -32.85 41.70 22.54
CA GLY A 313 -33.84 42.61 23.12
C GLY A 313 -33.18 43.69 24.00
N ASN A 314 -33.92 44.77 24.30
CA ASN A 314 -33.45 45.93 25.08
C ASN A 314 -32.25 46.69 24.46
N ARG A 315 -32.25 46.89 23.13
CA ARG A 315 -31.20 47.64 22.38
C ARG A 315 -29.78 47.07 22.56
N LYS A 316 -29.64 45.81 22.93
CA LYS A 316 -28.36 45.12 23.05
C LYS A 316 -28.20 44.12 21.90
N VAL A 317 -27.22 44.39 21.04
CA VAL A 317 -26.82 43.48 19.96
C VAL A 317 -25.60 42.71 20.41
N LYS A 318 -25.63 41.38 20.29
CA LYS A 318 -24.46 40.53 20.48
C LYS A 318 -23.82 40.25 19.13
N ILE A 319 -22.63 40.82 18.92
CA ILE A 319 -21.82 40.55 17.74
C ILE A 319 -20.99 39.29 18.01
N THR A 320 -21.22 38.23 17.25
CA THR A 320 -20.47 36.97 17.37
C THR A 320 -19.76 36.67 16.05
N GLU A 321 -18.49 36.28 16.09
CA GLU A 321 -17.78 35.83 14.88
C GLU A 321 -18.38 34.54 14.33
N LYS A 322 -18.59 34.48 13.01
CA LYS A 322 -19.03 33.25 12.35
C LYS A 322 -17.91 32.20 12.34
N GLY A 323 -18.29 30.93 12.49
CA GLY A 323 -17.40 29.80 12.33
C GLY A 323 -16.97 29.62 10.86
N THR A 324 -15.78 29.06 10.63
CA THR A 324 -15.21 28.89 9.28
C THR A 324 -16.07 28.03 8.34
N ILE A 325 -16.70 26.97 8.87
CA ILE A 325 -17.62 26.11 8.08
C ILE A 325 -18.87 26.90 7.67
N SER A 326 -19.42 27.72 8.56
CA SER A 326 -20.59 28.57 8.26
C SER A 326 -20.27 29.63 7.21
N LEU A 327 -19.07 30.22 7.28
CA LEU A 327 -18.58 31.15 6.26
C LEU A 327 -18.45 30.46 4.90
N LEU A 328 -17.86 29.26 4.85
CA LEU A 328 -17.76 28.49 3.62
C LEU A 328 -19.12 28.16 3.02
N GLU A 329 -20.08 27.74 3.84
CA GLU A 329 -21.44 27.44 3.40
C GLU A 329 -22.16 28.66 2.83
N GLU A 330 -22.15 29.79 3.53
CA GLU A 330 -22.75 31.05 3.05
C GLU A 330 -22.09 31.53 1.76
N TRP A 331 -20.78 31.39 1.65
CA TRP A 331 -20.06 31.74 0.43
C TRP A 331 -20.44 30.84 -0.75
N LEU A 332 -20.51 29.52 -0.55
CA LEU A 332 -20.88 28.54 -1.58
C LEU A 332 -22.32 28.73 -2.10
N GLN A 333 -23.23 29.25 -1.27
CA GLN A 333 -24.59 29.60 -1.68
C GLN A 333 -24.62 30.73 -2.73
N ARG A 334 -23.61 31.61 -2.73
CA ARG A 334 -23.52 32.73 -3.69
C ARG A 334 -22.85 32.34 -5.02
N VAL A 335 -22.06 31.27 -5.04
CA VAL A 335 -21.40 30.80 -6.26
C VAL A 335 -22.43 30.14 -7.19
N GLN A 336 -22.48 30.48 -8.47
CA GLN A 336 -23.32 29.72 -9.42
C GLN A 336 -22.60 28.44 -9.85
N PHE A 337 -23.26 27.29 -9.69
CA PHE A 337 -22.75 25.98 -10.10
C PHE A 337 -23.93 25.13 -10.56
N GLN A 338 -23.80 24.42 -11.69
CA GLN A 338 -24.85 23.55 -12.18
C GLN A 338 -24.96 22.30 -11.29
N GLY A 339 -26.07 22.17 -10.57
CA GLY A 339 -26.31 21.12 -9.58
C GLY A 339 -25.99 21.57 -8.15
N GLN A 340 -26.96 21.47 -7.23
CA GLN A 340 -26.77 21.85 -5.82
C GLN A 340 -26.07 20.77 -4.98
N ASP A 341 -26.13 19.51 -5.40
CA ASP A 341 -25.71 18.35 -4.60
C ASP A 341 -24.23 18.40 -4.14
N PRO A 342 -23.24 18.76 -4.99
CA PRO A 342 -21.83 18.71 -4.58
C PRO A 342 -21.47 19.68 -3.44
N LYS A 343 -22.12 20.85 -3.37
CA LYS A 343 -21.88 21.84 -2.32
C LYS A 343 -22.44 21.40 -0.98
N VAL A 344 -23.66 20.87 -1.02
CA VAL A 344 -24.37 20.40 0.19
C VAL A 344 -23.63 19.23 0.80
N GLU A 345 -23.24 18.24 -0.01
CA GLU A 345 -22.46 17.08 0.46
C GLU A 345 -21.06 17.46 0.95
N ALA A 346 -20.40 18.45 0.32
CA ALA A 346 -19.13 18.98 0.83
C ALA A 346 -19.31 19.56 2.24
N ILE A 347 -20.24 20.50 2.45
CA ILE A 347 -20.48 21.11 3.77
C ILE A 347 -20.89 20.08 4.82
N LYS A 348 -21.74 19.11 4.45
CA LYS A 348 -22.12 17.99 5.31
C LYS A 348 -20.90 17.17 5.75
N THR A 349 -19.94 16.96 4.86
CA THR A 349 -18.68 16.28 5.18
C THR A 349 -17.82 17.09 6.17
N PHE A 350 -17.64 18.40 5.95
CA PHE A 350 -16.95 19.29 6.90
C PHE A 350 -17.61 19.23 8.30
N ARG A 351 -18.94 19.33 8.37
CA ARG A 351 -19.69 19.21 9.63
C ARG A 351 -19.54 17.84 10.28
N LYS A 352 -19.56 16.76 9.48
CA LYS A 352 -19.38 15.39 9.97
C LYS A 352 -18.01 15.20 10.61
N VAL A 353 -16.94 15.62 9.94
CA VAL A 353 -15.56 15.55 10.46
C VAL A 353 -15.44 16.36 11.76
N ARG A 354 -15.95 17.60 11.78
CA ARG A 354 -15.97 18.46 12.97
C ARG A 354 -16.71 17.82 14.14
N LYS A 355 -17.88 17.22 13.89
CA LYS A 355 -18.68 16.52 14.90
C LYS A 355 -17.96 15.29 15.44
N LEU A 356 -17.30 14.51 14.57
CA LEU A 356 -16.52 13.35 15.00
C LEU A 356 -15.35 13.76 15.89
N ARG A 357 -14.64 14.86 15.58
CA ARG A 357 -13.57 15.39 16.43
C ARG A 357 -14.04 15.79 17.83
N GLN A 358 -15.26 16.33 17.95
CA GLN A 358 -15.78 16.81 19.23
C GLN A 358 -16.18 15.68 20.18
N LYS A 359 -16.61 14.52 19.67
CA LYS A 359 -17.08 13.40 20.51
C LYS A 359 -16.03 12.89 21.51
N PRO A 360 -14.77 12.60 21.12
CA PRO A 360 -13.73 12.14 22.05
C PRO A 360 -13.29 13.21 23.05
N ALA A 361 -13.32 14.50 22.67
CA ALA A 361 -12.89 15.59 23.54
C ALA A 361 -13.78 15.77 24.78
N HIS A 362 -14.95 15.12 24.81
CA HIS A 362 -15.94 15.22 25.88
C HIS A 362 -16.15 13.91 26.67
N ALA A 363 -15.39 12.84 26.38
CA ALA A 363 -15.50 11.56 27.08
C ALA A 363 -14.15 10.81 27.16
N ILE A 364 -13.80 10.31 28.36
CA ILE A 364 -12.70 9.36 28.52
C ILE A 364 -13.20 8.00 27.99
N ASN A 365 -12.70 7.59 26.82
CA ASN A 365 -13.05 6.30 26.22
C ASN A 365 -11.89 5.32 26.37
N GLU A 366 -12.17 4.05 26.64
CA GLU A 366 -11.16 2.99 26.60
C GLU A 366 -10.60 2.82 25.18
N ASN A 367 -9.29 2.62 25.09
CA ASN A 367 -8.63 2.43 23.80
C ASN A 367 -8.84 1.00 23.28
N GLU A 368 -9.96 0.76 22.59
CA GLU A 368 -10.28 -0.54 21.99
C GLU A 368 -9.57 -0.75 20.63
N PHE A 369 -9.13 -1.98 20.36
CA PHE A 369 -8.67 -2.43 19.04
C PHE A 369 -9.82 -3.07 18.26
N ASN A 370 -10.12 -2.58 17.06
CA ASN A 370 -11.17 -3.12 16.21
C ASN A 370 -11.02 -2.69 14.73
N GLN A 371 -11.01 -3.66 13.81
CA GLN A 371 -10.92 -3.44 12.36
C GLN A 371 -12.00 -2.50 11.78
N LYS A 372 -13.13 -2.30 12.50
CA LYS A 372 -14.15 -1.29 12.15
C LYS A 372 -13.54 0.10 11.93
N TYR A 373 -12.48 0.46 12.63
CA TYR A 373 -11.84 1.77 12.50
C TYR A 373 -11.16 1.96 11.16
N PHE A 374 -10.56 0.92 10.58
CA PHE A 374 -10.03 0.99 9.22
C PHE A 374 -11.16 1.26 8.21
N THR A 375 -12.27 0.51 8.28
CA THR A 375 -13.42 0.72 7.39
C THR A 375 -14.02 2.12 7.55
N GLN A 376 -14.13 2.61 8.79
CA GLN A 376 -14.62 3.96 9.08
C GLN A 376 -13.66 5.04 8.58
N GLN A 377 -12.36 4.88 8.78
CA GLN A 377 -11.33 5.79 8.28
C GLN A 377 -11.39 5.88 6.76
N ARG A 378 -11.37 4.73 6.08
CA ARG A 378 -11.45 4.65 4.63
C ARG A 378 -12.68 5.38 4.08
N LYS A 379 -13.86 5.11 4.65
CA LYS A 379 -15.09 5.80 4.26
C LYS A 379 -14.97 7.31 4.46
N LEU A 380 -14.43 7.75 5.59
CA LEU A 380 -14.31 9.15 5.94
C LEU A 380 -13.32 9.91 5.05
N VAL A 381 -12.16 9.33 4.73
CA VAL A 381 -11.17 9.97 3.84
C VAL A 381 -11.68 10.06 2.40
N ILE A 382 -12.45 9.07 1.92
CA ILE A 382 -13.10 9.13 0.60
C ILE A 382 -14.12 10.26 0.55
N GLU A 383 -14.97 10.39 1.58
CA GLU A 383 -15.92 11.50 1.68
C GLU A 383 -15.19 12.86 1.75
N ALA A 384 -14.14 12.97 2.56
CA ALA A 384 -13.34 14.18 2.69
C ALA A 384 -12.65 14.58 1.39
N TYR A 385 -12.01 13.63 0.70
CA TYR A 385 -11.43 13.85 -0.62
C TYR A 385 -12.47 14.36 -1.62
N LYS A 386 -13.65 13.73 -1.69
CA LYS A 386 -14.74 14.18 -2.55
C LYS A 386 -15.18 15.61 -2.22
N ALA A 387 -15.27 15.97 -0.94
CA ALA A 387 -15.62 17.31 -0.51
C ALA A 387 -14.59 18.36 -0.94
N ILE A 388 -13.29 18.09 -0.75
CA ILE A 388 -12.22 19.00 -1.19
C ILE A 388 -12.19 19.09 -2.72
N ARG A 389 -12.23 17.96 -3.44
CA ARG A 389 -12.32 17.94 -4.90
C ARG A 389 -13.50 18.74 -5.42
N ALA A 390 -14.67 18.66 -4.77
CA ALA A 390 -15.84 19.46 -5.15
C ALA A 390 -15.54 20.96 -5.06
N LEU A 391 -14.84 21.41 -4.01
CA LEU A 391 -14.40 22.81 -3.92
C LEU A 391 -13.46 23.19 -5.07
N ARG A 392 -12.48 22.35 -5.43
CA ARG A 392 -11.60 22.59 -6.58
C ARG A 392 -12.40 22.71 -7.87
N LEU A 393 -13.34 21.79 -8.12
CA LEU A 393 -14.18 21.82 -9.33
C LEU A 393 -15.07 23.07 -9.41
N ILE A 394 -15.57 23.55 -8.26
CA ILE A 394 -16.33 24.80 -8.20
C ILE A 394 -15.43 25.99 -8.58
N LEU A 395 -14.19 26.04 -8.08
CA LEU A 395 -13.24 27.11 -8.41
C LEU A 395 -12.75 27.02 -9.87
N ALA A 396 -12.62 25.82 -10.43
CA ALA A 396 -12.21 25.60 -11.81
C ALA A 396 -13.17 26.25 -12.83
N ASN A 397 -14.45 26.42 -12.48
CA ASN A 397 -15.45 27.08 -13.31
C ASN A 397 -15.38 28.63 -13.25
N HIS A 398 -14.52 29.20 -12.41
CA HIS A 398 -14.38 30.65 -12.32
C HIS A 398 -13.75 31.22 -13.61
N PRO A 399 -14.21 32.36 -14.16
CA PRO A 399 -13.69 32.92 -15.42
C PRO A 399 -12.17 33.16 -15.45
N ARG A 400 -11.58 33.51 -14.30
CA ARG A 400 -10.11 33.69 -14.15
C ARG A 400 -9.32 32.37 -14.03
N VAL A 401 -10.00 31.24 -13.84
CA VAL A 401 -9.40 29.94 -13.58
C VAL A 401 -9.65 28.95 -14.72
N ILE A 402 -10.65 29.17 -15.57
CA ILE A 402 -11.09 28.23 -16.61
C ILE A 402 -9.98 27.72 -17.56
N ASN A 403 -8.92 28.51 -17.76
CA ASN A 403 -7.78 28.16 -18.61
C ASN A 403 -6.59 27.55 -17.84
N TYR A 404 -6.74 27.30 -16.54
CA TYR A 404 -5.70 26.75 -15.70
C TYR A 404 -5.47 25.26 -15.99
N LYS A 405 -4.24 24.92 -16.39
CA LYS A 405 -3.80 23.56 -16.73
C LYS A 405 -2.79 22.98 -15.73
N GLY A 406 -2.67 23.57 -14.54
CA GLY A 406 -1.68 23.14 -13.54
C GLY A 406 -2.11 21.98 -12.65
N VAL A 407 -3.30 21.40 -12.89
CA VAL A 407 -3.74 20.18 -12.21
C VAL A 407 -2.95 18.99 -12.79
N PRO A 408 -2.22 18.21 -11.97
CA PRO A 408 -1.48 17.04 -12.44
C PRO A 408 -2.37 16.02 -13.16
N GLU A 409 -1.83 15.36 -14.17
CA GLU A 409 -2.58 14.43 -15.02
C GLU A 409 -3.17 13.24 -14.23
N TRP A 410 -2.40 12.65 -13.32
CA TRP A 410 -2.86 11.56 -12.45
C TRP A 410 -4.07 11.98 -11.59
N LEU A 411 -4.06 13.21 -11.06
CA LEU A 411 -5.16 13.74 -10.25
C LEU A 411 -6.39 14.04 -11.12
N TYR A 412 -6.17 14.54 -12.33
CA TYR A 412 -7.24 14.80 -13.30
C TYR A 412 -7.93 13.51 -13.76
N LYS A 413 -7.15 12.47 -14.10
CA LYS A 413 -7.64 11.15 -14.52
C LYS A 413 -8.25 10.34 -13.37
N GLY A 414 -7.93 10.68 -12.12
CA GLY A 414 -8.39 9.95 -10.94
C GLY A 414 -7.63 8.65 -10.71
N GLU A 415 -6.34 8.62 -11.06
CA GLU A 415 -5.40 7.53 -10.79
C GLU A 415 -5.03 7.55 -9.29
N ILE A 416 -5.99 7.17 -8.45
CA ILE A 416 -5.93 7.32 -6.99
C ILE A 416 -6.31 6.00 -6.33
N SER A 417 -5.44 5.47 -5.47
CA SER A 417 -5.77 4.36 -4.59
C SER A 417 -6.53 4.84 -3.36
N THR A 418 -7.62 4.14 -3.02
CA THR A 418 -8.53 4.51 -1.92
C THR A 418 -8.47 3.56 -0.73
N PHE A 419 -7.48 2.66 -0.68
CA PHE A 419 -7.33 1.69 0.40
C PHE A 419 -5.87 1.33 0.60
#